data_AF-A0A7V1F9I7-F1
#
_entry.id   AF-A0A7V1F9I7-F1
#
_cell.length_a   1.000
_cell.length_b   1.000
_cell.length_c   1.000
_cell.angle_alpha   90.00
_cell.angle_beta   90.00
_cell.angle_gamma   90.00
#
_symmetry.space_group_name_H-M   'P 1'
#
loop_
_entity.id
_entity.type
_entity.pdbx_description
1 polymer ?
#
loop_
_entity_poly.entity_id
_entity_poly.type
_entity_poly.pdbx_seq_one_letter_code
_entity_poly.pdbx_strand_id
1 'polypeptide(L)'
;MKKLIIVPLLMGFLAFGMVTPSHAGGIAITATGVRAVSLGGAYRALSGDWSGGYWNPAGLTQVKNWNFGASVSFITPLAKITLAPYQGHRLYGFAYREAVAKPQTFIIPNLGLVKTLDNGLSVGLGLFIPFGLGATWDLYNPVPGFGNTANFPKDDNVGNVQVMDFHLSLAYPVTEQLSLGVGAGLVYSTLSMEQTTVTKIAALNPQLAPIAIAPHDHFPVDQTLKGTGVSASASVGLQLKATDQLTLGLAARFYQNVPLKGSVVGDAYFPYSANALGTLKALHDAKQLSDAEYQQAAVLFSGTKQQMIDDNEVKASMPLPMNIGAGVAFRPMENLLLSFDVSFTQWSVWNVIKIENLTMKDGTPV
;
A
#
# COMPACT_ATOMS: atom_id res chain seq x y z
N MET A 1 -28.77 35.53 32.56
CA MET A 1 -29.18 34.98 31.25
C MET A 1 -28.10 35.30 30.21
N LYS A 2 -27.30 34.31 29.80
CA LYS A 2 -26.33 34.41 28.69
C LYS A 2 -26.57 33.26 27.70
N LYS A 3 -27.77 33.24 27.11
CA LYS A 3 -28.07 32.41 25.93
C LYS A 3 -28.01 33.40 24.76
N LEU A 4 -27.06 33.23 23.82
CA LEU A 4 -27.02 33.78 22.44
C LEU A 4 -25.58 34.12 21.97
N ILE A 5 -24.66 33.15 21.95
CA ILE A 5 -23.50 33.18 21.01
C ILE A 5 -23.31 31.82 20.32
N ILE A 6 -23.98 30.76 20.80
CA ILE A 6 -23.81 29.38 20.30
C ILE A 6 -24.36 29.18 18.88
N VAL A 7 -25.47 29.85 18.53
CA VAL A 7 -26.13 29.70 17.21
C VAL A 7 -25.31 30.31 16.06
N PRO A 8 -24.78 31.55 16.15
CA PRO A 8 -23.97 32.10 15.05
C PRO A 8 -22.62 31.37 14.86
N LEU A 9 -22.03 30.80 15.93
CA LEU A 9 -20.79 30.02 15.82
C LEU A 9 -21.03 28.68 15.09
N LEU A 10 -22.14 27.99 15.39
CA LEU A 10 -22.53 26.75 14.71
C LEU A 10 -22.87 26.98 13.23
N MET A 11 -23.60 28.06 12.91
CA MET A 11 -23.93 28.42 11.53
C MET A 11 -22.70 28.86 10.73
N GLY A 12 -21.75 29.58 11.36
CA GLY A 12 -20.47 29.92 10.73
C GLY A 12 -19.62 28.68 10.44
N PHE A 13 -19.61 27.69 11.33
CA PHE A 13 -18.85 26.44 11.15
C PHE A 13 -19.45 25.53 10.05
N LEU A 14 -20.79 25.48 9.95
CA LEU A 14 -21.50 24.75 8.88
C LEU A 14 -21.36 25.43 7.50
N ALA A 15 -21.24 26.76 7.46
CA ALA A 15 -21.09 27.52 6.21
C ALA A 15 -19.67 27.48 5.61
N PHE A 16 -18.64 27.11 6.41
CA PHE A 16 -17.25 26.93 5.95
C PHE A 16 -16.93 25.53 5.43
N GLY A 17 -17.97 24.74 5.10
CA GLY A 17 -17.84 23.50 4.32
C GLY A 17 -17.36 23.78 2.90
N MET A 18 -16.15 24.32 2.74
CA MET A 18 -15.43 24.31 1.48
C MET A 18 -15.23 22.85 1.10
N VAL A 19 -16.02 22.40 0.13
CA VAL A 19 -15.85 21.13 -0.57
C VAL A 19 -14.53 21.22 -1.33
N THR A 20 -13.42 21.02 -0.64
CA THR A 20 -12.12 20.83 -1.29
C THR A 20 -12.13 19.49 -2.00
N PRO A 21 -11.40 19.34 -3.12
CA PRO A 21 -11.28 18.05 -3.77
C PRO A 21 -10.76 17.01 -2.77
N SER A 22 -11.55 15.97 -2.54
CA SER A 22 -11.15 14.83 -1.72
C SER A 22 -9.96 14.16 -2.39
N HIS A 23 -8.78 14.32 -1.81
CA HIS A 23 -7.61 13.55 -2.23
C HIS A 23 -7.74 12.15 -1.62
N ALA A 24 -7.65 11.11 -2.45
CA ALA A 24 -7.70 9.73 -1.98
C ALA A 24 -6.59 9.51 -0.93
N GLY A 25 -6.93 8.85 0.18
CA GLY A 25 -6.00 8.54 1.26
C GLY A 25 -4.94 7.48 0.93
N GLY A 26 -4.71 7.21 -0.36
CA GLY A 26 -3.77 6.19 -0.84
C GLY A 26 -3.95 4.85 -0.12
N ILE A 27 -2.86 4.35 0.43
CA ILE A 27 -2.81 3.12 1.25
C ILE A 27 -2.83 3.40 2.76
N ALA A 28 -3.15 4.61 3.20
CA ALA A 28 -3.23 4.92 4.63
C ALA A 28 -4.47 4.27 5.27
N ILE A 29 -4.29 3.80 6.49
CA ILE A 29 -5.31 3.15 7.28
C ILE A 29 -5.59 4.00 8.52
N THR A 30 -6.74 4.66 8.53
CA THR A 30 -7.23 5.45 9.67
C THR A 30 -8.17 4.62 10.55
N ALA A 31 -7.71 3.44 10.98
CA ALA A 31 -8.53 2.43 11.66
C ALA A 31 -8.10 2.15 13.11
N THR A 32 -7.31 3.05 13.71
CA THR A 32 -6.78 2.91 15.07
C THR A 32 -7.72 3.50 16.11
N GLY A 33 -8.31 2.65 16.96
CA GLY A 33 -9.21 3.05 18.04
C GLY A 33 -10.64 3.28 17.56
N VAL A 34 -11.59 2.49 18.07
CA VAL A 34 -13.01 2.54 17.65
C VAL A 34 -13.62 3.94 17.86
N ARG A 35 -13.28 4.61 18.96
CA ARG A 35 -13.77 5.97 19.24
C ARG A 35 -13.29 6.98 18.20
N ALA A 36 -12.02 6.91 17.80
CA ALA A 36 -11.46 7.80 16.79
C ALA A 36 -12.08 7.55 15.41
N VAL A 37 -12.24 6.27 15.04
CA VAL A 37 -12.90 5.85 13.79
C VAL A 37 -14.36 6.32 13.74
N SER A 38 -15.11 6.17 14.82
CA SER A 38 -16.51 6.64 14.92
C SER A 38 -16.65 8.16 14.83
N LEU A 39 -15.57 8.91 15.07
CA LEU A 39 -15.49 10.36 14.87
C LEU A 39 -14.92 10.74 13.49
N GLY A 40 -14.87 9.79 12.55
CA GLY A 40 -14.31 10.02 11.21
C GLY A 40 -12.81 10.34 11.21
N GLY A 41 -12.08 9.96 12.25
CA GLY A 41 -10.65 10.28 12.43
C GLY A 41 -10.38 11.65 13.06
N ALA A 42 -11.42 12.39 13.47
CA ALA A 42 -11.27 13.67 14.16
C ALA A 42 -10.90 13.49 15.64
N TYR A 43 -9.64 13.17 15.90
CA TYR A 43 -9.17 12.75 17.22
C TYR A 43 -7.91 13.48 17.76
N ARG A 44 -7.25 14.37 17.02
CA ARG A 44 -5.97 14.99 17.48
C ARG A 44 -6.12 15.90 18.70
N ALA A 45 -7.27 16.54 18.84
CA ALA A 45 -7.59 17.37 20.01
C ALA A 45 -8.19 16.56 21.18
N LEU A 46 -8.49 15.27 20.97
CA LEU A 46 -9.10 14.40 21.96
C LEU A 46 -8.07 13.44 22.56
N SER A 47 -7.56 12.48 21.76
CA SER A 47 -6.39 11.59 21.99
C SER A 47 -6.06 11.13 23.43
N GLY A 48 -7.04 11.11 24.34
CA GLY A 48 -6.86 10.85 25.77
C GLY A 48 -7.08 9.39 26.17
N ASP A 49 -6.63 8.45 25.35
CA ASP A 49 -6.71 7.01 25.58
C ASP A 49 -5.48 6.29 24.97
N TRP A 50 -5.45 4.95 25.04
CA TRP A 50 -4.39 4.10 24.53
C TRP A 50 -4.02 4.37 23.06
N SER A 51 -4.96 4.87 22.24
CA SER A 51 -4.72 5.19 20.83
C SER A 51 -4.06 6.56 20.65
N GLY A 52 -3.90 7.35 21.72
CA GLY A 52 -3.32 8.69 21.69
C GLY A 52 -1.92 8.72 21.10
N GLY A 53 -1.10 7.69 21.30
CA GLY A 53 0.23 7.57 20.68
C GLY A 53 0.19 7.57 19.13
N TYR A 54 -0.91 7.07 18.53
CA TYR A 54 -1.13 7.14 17.08
C TYR A 54 -1.63 8.51 16.62
N TRP A 55 -2.58 9.11 17.35
CA TRP A 55 -3.29 10.31 16.92
C TRP A 55 -2.57 11.61 17.31
N ASN A 56 -2.22 11.75 18.59
CA ASN A 56 -1.47 12.87 19.13
C ASN A 56 -0.90 12.46 20.51
N PRO A 57 0.42 12.20 20.64
CA PRO A 57 1.00 11.70 21.88
C PRO A 57 0.81 12.67 23.05
N ALA A 58 0.70 13.98 22.83
CA ALA A 58 0.40 14.94 23.91
C ALA A 58 -0.94 14.67 24.60
N GLY A 59 -1.87 14.01 23.91
CA GLY A 59 -3.16 13.58 24.42
C GLY A 59 -3.09 12.64 25.61
N LEU A 60 -2.00 11.88 25.71
CA LEU A 60 -1.82 10.84 26.72
C LEU A 60 -1.83 11.40 28.15
N THR A 61 -1.52 12.68 28.35
CA THR A 61 -1.58 13.35 29.66
C THR A 61 -2.99 13.40 30.25
N GLN A 62 -4.03 13.15 29.44
CA GLN A 62 -5.40 13.06 29.90
C GLN A 62 -5.75 11.67 30.49
N VAL A 63 -4.91 10.66 30.26
CA VAL A 63 -5.09 9.33 30.85
C VAL A 63 -4.80 9.37 32.35
N LYS A 64 -5.69 8.79 33.15
CA LYS A 64 -5.52 8.65 34.60
C LYS A 64 -4.98 7.26 34.94
N ASN A 65 -3.75 7.19 35.44
CA ASN A 65 -3.05 5.95 35.79
C ASN A 65 -2.91 4.99 34.60
N TRP A 66 -3.62 3.86 34.57
CA TRP A 66 -3.51 2.87 33.50
C TRP A 66 -4.65 3.00 32.49
N ASN A 67 -4.31 2.92 31.20
CA ASN A 67 -5.29 2.74 30.13
C ASN A 67 -4.78 1.67 29.16
N PHE A 68 -5.55 0.62 28.97
CA PHE A 68 -5.29 -0.41 27.99
C PHE A 68 -6.45 -0.44 27.00
N GLY A 69 -6.15 -0.72 25.74
CA GLY A 69 -7.19 -1.08 24.80
C GLY A 69 -6.65 -1.69 23.51
N ALA A 70 -7.58 -2.23 22.76
CA ALA A 70 -7.33 -2.82 21.46
C ALA A 70 -8.51 -2.53 20.53
N SER A 71 -8.25 -2.53 19.23
CA SER A 71 -9.29 -2.45 18.20
C SER A 71 -8.89 -3.34 17.04
N VAL A 72 -9.87 -4.06 16.49
CA VAL A 72 -9.70 -4.83 15.26
C VAL A 72 -10.68 -4.29 14.24
N SER A 73 -10.17 -3.86 13.10
CA SER A 73 -10.98 -3.37 11.99
C SER A 73 -10.92 -4.36 10.83
N PHE A 74 -12.07 -4.61 10.21
CA PHE A 74 -12.19 -5.46 9.02
C PHE A 74 -12.44 -4.55 7.82
N ILE A 75 -11.55 -4.56 6.84
CA ILE A 75 -11.63 -3.70 5.66
C ILE A 75 -11.75 -4.57 4.42
N THR A 76 -12.84 -4.42 3.66
CA THR A 76 -13.07 -5.12 2.39
C THR A 76 -13.14 -4.09 1.26
N PRO A 77 -12.02 -3.80 0.57
CA PRO A 77 -12.03 -2.89 -0.56
C PRO A 77 -12.85 -3.47 -1.71
N LEU A 78 -13.68 -2.62 -2.33
CA LEU A 78 -14.41 -2.95 -3.55
C LEU A 78 -13.94 -1.97 -4.64
N ALA A 79 -13.33 -2.50 -5.69
CA ALA A 79 -12.79 -1.71 -6.78
C ALA A 79 -13.21 -2.29 -8.13
N LYS A 80 -13.46 -1.41 -9.09
CA LYS A 80 -13.80 -1.73 -10.47
C LYS A 80 -12.93 -0.87 -11.39
N ILE A 81 -12.36 -1.49 -12.41
CA ILE A 81 -11.61 -0.78 -13.46
C ILE A 81 -12.22 -1.09 -14.82
N THR A 82 -12.19 -0.10 -15.70
CA THR A 82 -12.47 -0.32 -17.13
C THR A 82 -11.15 -0.31 -17.86
N LEU A 83 -10.76 -1.45 -18.41
CA LEU A 83 -9.51 -1.56 -19.15
C LEU A 83 -9.68 -0.87 -20.51
N ALA A 84 -8.99 0.25 -20.71
CA ALA A 84 -8.89 0.87 -22.03
C ALA A 84 -8.07 -0.02 -22.97
N PRO A 85 -8.37 -0.07 -24.27
CA PRO A 85 -7.59 -0.87 -25.20
C PRO A 85 -6.15 -0.32 -25.25
N TYR A 86 -5.20 -1.11 -24.75
CA TYR A 86 -3.79 -0.85 -25.04
C TYR A 86 -3.61 -1.08 -26.55
N GLN A 87 -3.35 0.00 -27.29
CA GLN A 87 -3.20 -0.04 -28.76
C GLN A 87 -2.22 -1.17 -29.12
N GLY A 88 -2.68 -2.14 -29.93
CA GLY A 88 -1.88 -3.28 -30.39
C GLY A 88 -1.99 -4.59 -29.60
N HIS A 89 -2.57 -4.63 -28.38
CA HIS A 89 -2.57 -5.85 -27.54
C HIS A 89 -3.93 -6.57 -27.40
N ARG A 90 -4.95 -6.16 -28.17
CA ARG A 90 -6.29 -6.76 -28.14
C ARG A 90 -6.29 -8.26 -28.49
N LEU A 91 -5.23 -8.74 -29.13
CA LEU A 91 -5.05 -10.12 -29.58
C LEU A 91 -4.25 -10.98 -28.60
N TYR A 92 -3.77 -10.43 -27.47
CA TYR A 92 -2.82 -11.10 -26.56
C TYR A 92 -3.35 -11.19 -25.13
N GLY A 93 -4.66 -11.41 -24.98
CA GLY A 93 -5.30 -11.74 -23.72
C GLY A 93 -5.72 -10.59 -22.81
N PHE A 94 -5.33 -9.36 -23.12
CA PHE A 94 -5.86 -8.15 -22.49
C PHE A 94 -6.96 -7.52 -23.35
N ALA A 95 -8.20 -7.94 -23.12
CA ALA A 95 -9.36 -7.44 -23.84
C ALA A 95 -10.02 -6.24 -23.12
N TYR A 96 -10.71 -5.40 -23.87
CA TYR A 96 -11.61 -4.39 -23.30
C TYR A 96 -12.68 -5.10 -22.49
N ARG A 97 -12.61 -4.97 -21.17
CA ARG A 97 -13.63 -5.46 -20.25
C ARG A 97 -13.61 -4.62 -18.99
N GLU A 98 -14.75 -4.64 -18.32
CA GLU A 98 -14.79 -4.27 -16.92
C GLU A 98 -14.17 -5.41 -16.11
N ALA A 99 -13.22 -5.08 -15.25
CA ALA A 99 -12.66 -6.00 -14.28
C ALA A 99 -13.04 -5.54 -12.88
N VAL A 100 -13.34 -6.50 -12.02
CA VAL A 100 -13.68 -6.26 -10.60
C VAL A 100 -12.58 -6.90 -9.78
N ALA A 101 -12.06 -6.18 -8.80
CA ALA A 101 -11.10 -6.74 -7.87
C ALA A 101 -11.77 -7.88 -7.08
N LYS A 102 -11.05 -8.98 -6.87
CA LYS A 102 -11.55 -10.07 -6.02
C LYS A 102 -11.78 -9.50 -4.61
N PRO A 103 -13.01 -9.61 -4.05
CA PRO A 103 -13.27 -9.13 -2.70
C PRO A 103 -12.39 -9.86 -1.70
N GLN A 104 -11.64 -9.10 -0.91
CA GLN A 104 -10.77 -9.63 0.13
C GLN A 104 -10.90 -8.78 1.40
N THR A 105 -10.96 -9.44 2.55
CA THR A 105 -11.10 -8.78 3.84
C THR A 105 -9.76 -8.75 4.55
N PHE A 106 -9.25 -7.55 4.81
CA PHE A 106 -8.05 -7.33 5.61
C PHE A 106 -8.42 -7.15 7.08
N ILE A 107 -7.65 -7.79 7.95
CA ILE A 107 -7.79 -7.69 9.41
C ILE A 107 -6.73 -6.74 9.94
N ILE A 108 -7.15 -5.65 10.57
CA ILE A 108 -6.29 -4.57 11.04
C ILE A 108 -6.32 -4.51 12.58
N PRO A 109 -5.48 -5.29 13.29
CA PRO A 109 -5.36 -5.19 14.73
C PRO A 109 -4.55 -3.96 15.15
N ASN A 110 -5.00 -3.29 16.20
CA ASN A 110 -4.24 -2.26 16.92
C ASN A 110 -4.37 -2.55 18.41
N LEU A 111 -3.31 -2.29 19.17
CA LEU A 111 -3.35 -2.36 20.63
C LEU A 111 -2.48 -1.27 21.24
N GLY A 112 -2.79 -0.89 22.47
CA GLY A 112 -1.95 0.02 23.21
C GLY A 112 -2.16 -0.06 24.71
N LEU A 113 -1.15 0.40 25.42
CA LEU A 113 -1.08 0.47 26.87
C LEU A 113 -0.44 1.81 27.24
N VAL A 114 -1.09 2.54 28.13
CA VAL A 114 -0.61 3.83 28.63
C VAL A 114 -0.57 3.77 30.15
N LYS A 115 0.51 4.28 30.72
CA LYS A 115 0.65 4.52 32.15
C LYS A 115 1.04 5.97 32.40
N THR A 116 0.22 6.67 33.16
CA THR A 116 0.57 7.97 33.75
C THR A 116 1.19 7.74 35.12
N LEU A 117 2.40 8.29 35.30
CA LEU A 117 3.16 8.25 36.53
C LEU A 117 2.74 9.40 37.47
N ASP A 118 3.12 9.30 38.74
CA ASP A 118 2.73 10.27 39.78
C ASP A 118 3.28 11.68 39.52
N ASN A 119 4.38 11.79 38.76
CA ASN A 119 4.96 13.07 38.32
C ASN A 119 4.26 13.68 37.08
N GLY A 120 3.17 13.08 36.60
CA GLY A 120 2.41 13.51 35.43
C GLY A 120 2.95 13.02 34.08
N LEU A 121 4.13 12.36 34.04
CA LEU A 121 4.65 11.76 32.81
C LEU A 121 3.78 10.58 32.38
N SER A 122 3.29 10.61 31.15
CA SER A 122 2.56 9.51 30.53
C SER A 122 3.48 8.74 29.59
N VAL A 123 3.53 7.41 29.76
CA VAL A 123 4.29 6.48 28.93
C VAL A 123 3.31 5.57 28.21
N GLY A 124 3.35 5.56 26.88
CA GLY A 124 2.50 4.75 26.02
C GLY A 124 3.31 3.76 25.19
N LEU A 125 2.84 2.53 25.09
CA LEU A 125 3.32 1.52 24.15
C LEU A 125 2.15 1.13 23.23
N GLY A 126 2.41 1.00 21.93
CA GLY A 126 1.37 0.64 20.97
C GLY A 126 1.88 -0.20 19.81
N LEU A 127 0.99 -1.04 19.27
CA LEU A 127 1.11 -1.62 17.94
C LEU A 127 0.06 -0.96 17.06
N PHE A 128 0.51 -0.28 16.02
CA PHE A 128 -0.35 0.42 15.09
C PHE A 128 -0.12 -0.04 13.65
N ILE A 129 -1.17 -0.01 12.83
CA ILE A 129 -1.10 -0.33 11.40
C ILE A 129 -1.44 0.93 10.61
N PRO A 130 -0.45 1.81 10.34
CA PRO A 130 -0.69 3.10 9.69
C PRO A 130 -0.94 2.99 8.18
N PHE A 131 -0.39 1.97 7.52
CA PHE A 131 -0.51 1.78 6.08
C PHE A 131 -0.67 0.31 5.72
N GLY A 132 -1.35 0.05 4.62
CA GLY A 132 -1.46 -1.27 4.03
C GLY A 132 -2.61 -1.33 3.04
N LEU A 133 -3.18 -2.53 2.87
CA LEU A 133 -4.17 -2.91 1.86
C LEU A 133 -3.51 -3.55 0.63
N GLY A 134 -4.35 -4.23 -0.14
CA GLY A 134 -3.98 -4.90 -1.36
C GLY A 134 -5.16 -5.01 -2.32
N ALA A 135 -4.86 -5.40 -3.54
CA ALA A 135 -5.84 -5.64 -4.58
C ALA A 135 -5.41 -6.86 -5.39
N THR A 136 -6.39 -7.69 -5.75
CA THR A 136 -6.18 -8.91 -6.53
C THR A 136 -7.11 -8.86 -7.72
N TRP A 137 -6.55 -9.03 -8.90
CA TRP A 137 -7.27 -8.93 -10.16
C TRP A 137 -6.97 -10.13 -11.06
N ASP A 138 -7.98 -10.48 -11.85
CA ASP A 138 -7.90 -11.36 -13.01
C ASP A 138 -8.07 -10.44 -14.22
N LEU A 139 -6.95 -10.07 -14.86
CA LEU A 139 -6.92 -9.14 -16.00
C LEU A 139 -6.50 -9.84 -17.30
N TYR A 140 -5.75 -10.94 -17.21
CA TYR A 140 -5.22 -11.68 -18.35
C TYR A 140 -6.10 -12.88 -18.69
N ASN A 141 -6.56 -12.94 -19.93
CA ASN A 141 -7.30 -14.10 -20.44
C ASN A 141 -6.51 -14.77 -21.57
N PRO A 142 -5.95 -15.97 -21.38
CA PRO A 142 -5.13 -16.61 -22.40
C PRO A 142 -5.90 -16.83 -23.71
N VAL A 143 -5.26 -16.51 -24.83
CA VAL A 143 -5.81 -16.72 -26.18
C VAL A 143 -5.51 -18.15 -26.67
N PRO A 144 -6.21 -18.66 -27.71
CA PRO A 144 -5.96 -20.01 -28.21
C PRO A 144 -4.49 -20.26 -28.56
N GLY A 145 -3.94 -21.40 -28.13
CA GLY A 145 -2.52 -21.72 -28.23
C GLY A 145 -1.74 -21.46 -26.94
N PHE A 146 -2.32 -20.74 -25.98
CA PHE A 146 -1.82 -20.63 -24.60
C PHE A 146 -2.69 -21.47 -23.67
N GLY A 147 -2.09 -22.12 -22.66
CA GLY A 147 -2.84 -22.79 -21.60
C GLY A 147 -3.15 -24.27 -21.86
N ASN A 148 -2.77 -24.78 -23.04
CA ASN A 148 -3.01 -26.18 -23.44
C ASN A 148 -2.14 -27.18 -22.66
N THR A 149 -0.98 -26.73 -22.18
CA THR A 149 0.08 -27.56 -21.57
C THR A 149 0.52 -27.05 -20.20
N ALA A 150 0.35 -25.76 -19.91
CA ALA A 150 0.64 -25.16 -18.60
C ALA A 150 -0.49 -24.19 -18.21
N ASN A 151 -1.04 -24.34 -17.00
CA ASN A 151 -2.10 -23.47 -16.51
C ASN A 151 -1.56 -22.07 -16.16
N PHE A 152 -2.34 -21.06 -16.52
CA PHE A 152 -2.09 -19.67 -16.12
C PHE A 152 -2.57 -19.40 -14.69
N PRO A 153 -1.87 -18.53 -13.93
CA PRO A 153 -2.40 -18.01 -12.69
C PRO A 153 -3.71 -17.26 -12.97
N LYS A 154 -4.74 -17.52 -12.16
CA LYS A 154 -6.01 -16.77 -12.19
C LYS A 154 -5.93 -15.44 -11.44
N ASP A 155 -4.86 -15.24 -10.69
CA ASP A 155 -4.56 -14.04 -9.93
C ASP A 155 -3.32 -13.43 -10.56
N ASP A 156 -3.50 -12.71 -11.67
CA ASP A 156 -2.39 -12.27 -12.52
C ASP A 156 -1.91 -10.84 -12.23
N ASN A 157 -2.63 -10.13 -11.36
CA ASN A 157 -2.30 -8.78 -10.93
C ASN A 157 -2.66 -8.64 -9.45
N VAL A 158 -1.66 -8.86 -8.60
CA VAL A 158 -1.80 -8.81 -7.14
C VAL A 158 -0.87 -7.74 -6.59
N GLY A 159 -1.38 -6.88 -5.71
CA GLY A 159 -0.57 -5.98 -4.91
C GLY A 159 -0.94 -6.13 -3.45
N ASN A 160 0.05 -6.18 -2.56
CA ASN A 160 -0.17 -6.23 -1.12
C ASN A 160 0.94 -5.46 -0.40
N VAL A 161 0.54 -4.53 0.46
CA VAL A 161 1.44 -3.77 1.33
C VAL A 161 0.96 -3.93 2.77
N GLN A 162 1.89 -4.14 3.69
CA GLN A 162 1.62 -4.13 5.12
C GLN A 162 2.68 -3.31 5.83
N VAL A 163 2.25 -2.41 6.72
CA VAL A 163 3.14 -1.59 7.54
C VAL A 163 2.67 -1.65 8.98
N MET A 164 3.54 -2.14 9.87
CA MET A 164 3.29 -2.29 11.30
C MET A 164 4.27 -1.41 12.06
N ASP A 165 3.77 -0.58 12.98
CA ASP A 165 4.53 0.39 13.77
C ASP A 165 4.41 0.03 15.26
N PHE A 166 5.51 -0.49 15.82
CA PHE A 166 5.66 -0.70 17.27
C PHE A 166 6.19 0.60 17.88
N HIS A 167 5.34 1.29 18.63
CA HIS A 167 5.55 2.70 18.97
C HIS A 167 5.60 2.94 20.48
N LEU A 168 6.65 3.62 20.94
CA LEU A 168 6.76 4.18 22.28
C LEU A 168 6.39 5.67 22.22
N SER A 169 5.57 6.13 23.15
CA SER A 169 5.16 7.52 23.29
C SER A 169 5.40 8.01 24.71
N LEU A 170 5.88 9.23 24.83
CA LEU A 170 6.05 9.94 26.09
C LEU A 170 5.27 11.25 26.01
N ALA A 171 4.55 11.61 27.06
CA ALA A 171 3.82 12.87 27.12
C ALA A 171 3.90 13.51 28.49
N TYR A 172 4.05 14.83 28.54
CA TYR A 172 4.22 15.58 29.77
C TYR A 172 3.36 16.84 29.77
N PRO A 173 2.60 17.10 30.85
CA PRO A 173 1.89 18.36 31.04
C PRO A 173 2.89 19.44 31.44
N VAL A 174 3.22 20.33 30.51
CA VAL A 174 4.18 21.43 30.75
C VAL A 174 3.53 22.52 31.61
N THR A 175 2.24 22.74 31.42
CA THR A 175 1.40 23.63 32.24
C THR A 175 0.03 22.97 32.45
N GLU A 176 -0.87 23.63 33.20
CA GLU A 176 -2.25 23.14 33.37
C GLU A 176 -3.02 23.08 32.04
N GLN A 177 -2.67 23.95 31.08
CA GLN A 177 -3.32 24.03 29.77
C GLN A 177 -2.54 23.34 28.66
N LEU A 178 -1.22 23.27 28.74
CA LEU A 178 -0.34 22.81 27.67
C LEU A 178 0.27 21.44 27.99
N SER A 179 0.10 20.50 27.08
CA SER A 179 0.80 19.20 27.08
C SER A 179 1.63 19.04 25.82
N LEU A 180 2.80 18.43 25.97
CA LEU A 180 3.66 18.04 24.86
C LEU A 180 3.82 16.53 24.85
N GLY A 181 4.01 15.96 23.67
CA GLY A 181 4.28 14.55 23.50
C GLY A 181 5.27 14.28 22.38
N VAL A 182 6.04 13.21 22.54
CA VAL A 182 6.98 12.70 21.54
C VAL A 182 6.86 11.18 21.48
N GLY A 183 7.23 10.60 20.36
CA GLY A 183 7.25 9.16 20.20
C GLY A 183 8.27 8.71 19.16
N ALA A 184 8.66 7.45 19.29
CA ALA A 184 9.57 6.77 18.39
C ALA A 184 9.14 5.31 18.25
N GLY A 185 9.33 4.73 17.08
CA GLY A 185 8.92 3.36 16.82
C GLY A 185 9.79 2.61 15.85
N LEU A 186 9.63 1.29 15.86
CA LEU A 186 10.18 0.36 14.90
C LEU A 186 9.07 -0.03 13.93
N VAL A 187 9.34 0.12 12.65
CA VAL A 187 8.38 -0.14 11.58
C VAL A 187 8.81 -1.36 10.80
N TYR A 188 8.00 -2.41 10.82
CA TYR A 188 8.15 -3.58 9.97
C TYR A 188 7.24 -3.45 8.75
N SER A 189 7.75 -3.75 7.56
CA SER A 189 6.93 -3.68 6.35
C SER A 189 7.16 -4.83 5.39
N THR A 190 6.09 -5.18 4.68
CA THR A 190 6.10 -6.16 3.60
C THR A 190 5.50 -5.54 2.34
N LEU A 191 6.04 -5.95 1.20
CA LEU A 191 5.55 -5.61 -0.14
C LEU A 191 5.54 -6.89 -0.96
N SER A 192 4.39 -7.21 -1.55
CA SER A 192 4.26 -8.28 -2.54
C SER A 192 3.55 -7.72 -3.76
N MET A 193 4.07 -8.02 -4.94
CA MET A 193 3.46 -7.67 -6.21
C MET A 193 3.56 -8.87 -7.15
N GLU A 194 2.45 -9.23 -7.78
CA GLU A 194 2.37 -10.19 -8.87
C GLU A 194 1.81 -9.44 -10.07
N GLN A 195 2.48 -9.55 -11.21
CA GLN A 195 2.06 -8.86 -12.42
C GLN A 195 2.38 -9.71 -13.64
N THR A 196 1.34 -10.01 -14.42
CA THR A 196 1.47 -10.54 -15.77
C THR A 196 1.65 -9.41 -16.78
N THR A 197 2.73 -9.49 -17.55
CA THR A 197 3.03 -8.62 -18.68
C THR A 197 3.09 -9.44 -19.97
N VAL A 198 3.05 -8.81 -21.14
CA VAL A 198 3.17 -9.49 -22.44
C VAL A 198 4.41 -9.01 -23.16
N THR A 199 5.23 -9.96 -23.60
CA THR A 199 6.52 -9.73 -24.26
C THR A 199 6.46 -10.22 -25.70
N LYS A 200 6.99 -9.44 -26.65
CA LYS A 200 7.04 -9.82 -28.06
C LYS A 200 8.21 -10.79 -28.33
N ILE A 201 7.94 -11.90 -29.02
CA ILE A 201 8.97 -12.89 -29.40
C ILE A 201 10.07 -12.23 -30.26
N ALA A 202 9.67 -11.42 -31.25
CA ALA A 202 10.61 -10.75 -32.14
C ALA A 202 11.54 -9.74 -31.41
N ALA A 203 11.17 -9.27 -30.21
CA ALA A 203 12.05 -8.41 -29.41
C ALA A 203 13.19 -9.22 -28.75
N LEU A 204 12.97 -10.50 -28.48
CA LEU A 204 14.01 -11.40 -27.98
C LEU A 204 14.86 -11.99 -29.10
N ASN A 205 14.25 -12.28 -30.26
CA ASN A 205 14.97 -12.78 -31.43
C ASN A 205 14.39 -12.18 -32.74
N PRO A 206 15.03 -11.14 -33.30
CA PRO A 206 14.57 -10.48 -34.53
C PRO A 206 14.48 -11.40 -35.75
N GLN A 207 15.27 -12.49 -35.80
CA GLN A 207 15.26 -13.43 -36.92
C GLN A 207 13.93 -14.19 -37.03
N LEU A 208 13.16 -14.27 -35.94
CA LEU A 208 11.87 -14.95 -35.90
C LEU A 208 10.70 -14.06 -36.35
N ALA A 209 10.94 -12.77 -36.65
CA ALA A 209 9.91 -11.84 -37.09
C ALA A 209 9.06 -12.34 -38.30
N PRO A 210 9.59 -13.06 -39.30
CA PRO A 210 8.80 -13.57 -40.42
C PRO A 210 7.78 -14.66 -40.05
N ILE A 211 7.99 -15.36 -38.94
CA ILE A 211 7.16 -16.50 -38.51
C ILE A 211 6.39 -16.23 -37.21
N ALA A 212 6.77 -15.18 -36.47
CA ALA A 212 6.05 -14.68 -35.32
C ALA A 212 4.82 -13.87 -35.79
N ILE A 213 3.68 -14.56 -35.93
CA ILE A 213 2.41 -13.99 -36.39
C ILE A 213 1.43 -13.93 -35.23
N ALA A 214 0.65 -12.84 -35.14
CA ALA A 214 -0.41 -12.71 -34.15
C ALA A 214 -1.44 -13.87 -34.23
N PRO A 215 -1.93 -14.39 -33.09
CA PRO A 215 -1.68 -13.92 -31.73
C PRO A 215 -0.44 -14.55 -31.05
N HIS A 216 0.34 -15.37 -31.76
CA HIS A 216 1.47 -16.14 -31.21
C HIS A 216 2.83 -15.43 -31.34
N ASP A 217 2.84 -14.15 -31.69
CA ASP A 217 4.04 -13.32 -31.75
C ASP A 217 4.39 -12.65 -30.42
N HIS A 218 3.54 -12.82 -29.40
CA HIS A 218 3.75 -12.39 -28.02
C HIS A 218 3.58 -13.57 -27.06
N PHE A 219 4.12 -13.47 -25.84
CA PHE A 219 3.87 -14.41 -24.77
C PHE A 219 3.77 -13.68 -23.43
N PRO A 220 2.90 -14.13 -22.51
CA PRO A 220 2.82 -13.56 -21.17
C PRO A 220 4.02 -14.01 -20.31
N VAL A 221 4.46 -13.09 -19.46
CA VAL A 221 5.44 -13.31 -18.40
C VAL A 221 4.79 -12.87 -17.10
N ASP A 222 4.56 -13.84 -16.23
CA ASP A 222 4.08 -13.58 -14.88
C ASP A 222 5.25 -13.37 -13.94
N GLN A 223 5.26 -12.26 -13.21
CA GLN A 223 6.37 -11.84 -12.36
C GLN A 223 5.89 -11.63 -10.93
N THR A 224 6.53 -12.30 -9.98
CA THR A 224 6.30 -12.13 -8.55
C THR A 224 7.50 -11.42 -7.92
N LEU A 225 7.24 -10.28 -7.30
CA LEU A 225 8.17 -9.51 -6.48
C LEU A 225 7.75 -9.56 -5.02
N LYS A 226 8.65 -9.93 -4.12
CA LYS A 226 8.43 -9.90 -2.67
C LYS A 226 9.57 -9.20 -1.97
N GLY A 227 9.26 -8.41 -0.94
CA GLY A 227 10.25 -7.70 -0.15
C GLY A 227 9.77 -7.46 1.27
N THR A 228 10.71 -7.49 2.21
CA THR A 228 10.46 -7.11 3.61
C THR A 228 11.56 -6.18 4.11
N GLY A 229 11.24 -5.35 5.09
CA GLY A 229 12.21 -4.41 5.66
C GLY A 229 11.80 -3.88 7.01
N VAL A 230 12.79 -3.32 7.70
CA VAL A 230 12.62 -2.62 8.99
C VAL A 230 13.11 -1.19 8.84
N SER A 231 12.36 -0.25 9.39
CA SER A 231 12.71 1.17 9.46
C SER A 231 12.29 1.77 10.82
N ALA A 232 12.43 3.08 10.97
CA ALA A 232 12.04 3.80 12.17
C ALA A 232 10.90 4.80 11.90
N SER A 233 10.09 5.05 12.92
CA SER A 233 9.08 6.11 12.96
C SER A 233 9.37 7.09 14.08
N ALA A 234 8.87 8.31 13.95
CA ALA A 234 8.86 9.32 15.00
C ALA A 234 7.52 10.05 15.02
N SER A 235 7.09 10.50 16.18
CA SER A 235 5.90 11.32 16.34
C SER A 235 6.13 12.47 17.32
N VAL A 236 5.45 13.58 17.08
CA VAL A 236 5.44 14.73 17.99
C VAL A 236 4.02 15.26 18.11
N GLY A 237 3.69 15.80 19.27
CA GLY A 237 2.35 16.23 19.61
C GLY A 237 2.37 17.44 20.53
N LEU A 238 1.39 18.30 20.34
CA LEU A 238 1.04 19.42 21.21
C LEU A 238 -0.46 19.37 21.45
N GLN A 239 -0.86 19.62 22.69
CA GLN A 239 -2.27 19.77 23.05
C GLN A 239 -2.44 20.96 23.98
N LEU A 240 -3.36 21.86 23.62
CA LEU A 240 -3.67 23.07 24.37
C LEU A 240 -5.15 23.09 24.76
N LYS A 241 -5.44 23.03 26.05
CA LYS A 241 -6.77 23.30 26.61
C LYS A 241 -6.95 24.81 26.70
N ALA A 242 -7.41 25.42 25.61
CA ALA A 242 -7.60 26.87 25.51
C ALA A 242 -8.66 27.37 26.49
N THR A 243 -9.71 26.58 26.73
CA THR A 243 -10.72 26.78 27.78
C THR A 243 -11.21 25.42 28.27
N ASP A 244 -12.08 25.40 29.30
CA ASP A 244 -12.73 24.15 29.76
C ASP A 244 -13.56 23.45 28.68
N GLN A 245 -14.00 24.20 27.66
CA GLN A 245 -14.82 23.69 26.56
C GLN A 245 -14.05 23.50 25.26
N LEU A 246 -12.85 24.05 25.12
CA LEU A 246 -12.10 24.10 23.86
C LEU A 246 -10.69 23.53 24.02
N THR A 247 -10.41 22.46 23.29
CA THR A 247 -9.08 21.88 23.17
C THR A 247 -8.59 21.96 21.74
N LEU A 248 -7.35 22.37 21.56
CA LEU A 248 -6.63 22.37 20.29
C LEU A 248 -5.55 21.28 20.33
N GLY A 249 -5.36 20.59 19.21
CA GLY A 249 -4.31 19.59 19.06
C GLY A 249 -3.53 19.81 17.78
N LEU A 250 -2.21 19.61 17.84
CA LEU A 250 -1.33 19.57 16.67
C LEU A 250 -0.47 18.32 16.81
N ALA A 251 -0.37 17.52 15.75
CA ALA A 251 0.45 16.32 15.76
C ALA A 251 1.10 16.08 14.40
N ALA A 252 2.31 15.53 14.43
CA ALA A 252 3.04 15.11 13.25
C ALA A 252 3.62 13.71 13.45
N ARG A 253 3.67 12.93 12.36
CA ARG A 253 4.27 11.60 12.29
C ARG A 253 5.17 11.51 11.09
N PHE A 254 6.35 10.98 11.33
CA PHE A 254 7.43 10.83 10.37
C PHE A 254 7.81 9.37 10.28
N TYR A 255 8.19 8.95 9.08
CA TYR A 255 8.66 7.62 8.80
C TYR A 255 9.95 7.74 7.99
N GLN A 256 10.93 6.89 8.30
CA GLN A 256 12.04 6.68 7.39
C GLN A 256 11.59 5.83 6.21
N ASN A 257 12.30 5.94 5.09
CA ASN A 257 12.13 5.01 3.99
C ASN A 257 12.48 3.59 4.46
N VAL A 258 11.69 2.61 4.04
CA VAL A 258 11.91 1.22 4.36
C VAL A 258 12.88 0.60 3.36
N PRO A 259 14.08 0.17 3.78
CA PRO A 259 14.97 -0.62 2.93
C PRO A 259 14.40 -2.04 2.80
N LEU A 260 13.72 -2.30 1.69
CA LEU A 260 13.19 -3.62 1.36
C LEU A 260 14.30 -4.49 0.77
N LYS A 261 14.37 -5.73 1.26
CA LYS A 261 15.15 -6.82 0.66
C LYS A 261 14.20 -7.97 0.35
N GLY A 262 14.39 -8.57 -0.81
CA GLY A 262 13.69 -9.80 -1.15
C GLY A 262 14.05 -10.28 -2.55
N SER A 263 13.09 -10.80 -3.28
CA SER A 263 13.36 -11.41 -4.57
C SER A 263 12.29 -11.19 -5.62
N VAL A 264 12.71 -11.36 -6.87
CA VAL A 264 11.85 -11.41 -8.05
C VAL A 264 11.99 -12.77 -8.72
N VAL A 265 10.87 -13.36 -9.12
CA VAL A 265 10.80 -14.60 -9.90
C VAL A 265 9.82 -14.37 -11.04
N GLY A 266 10.07 -14.98 -12.20
CA GLY A 266 9.16 -14.83 -13.34
C GLY A 266 9.10 -16.04 -14.25
N ASP A 267 7.87 -16.43 -14.57
CA ASP A 267 7.53 -17.53 -15.46
C ASP A 267 7.00 -16.99 -16.78
N ALA A 268 7.63 -17.38 -17.90
CA ALA A 268 7.12 -17.15 -19.24
C ALA A 268 6.28 -18.34 -19.69
N TYR A 269 5.20 -18.06 -20.40
CA TYR A 269 4.31 -19.09 -20.96
C TYR A 269 4.27 -18.96 -22.47
N PHE A 270 4.98 -19.83 -23.18
CA PHE A 270 5.09 -19.73 -24.63
C PHE A 270 3.82 -20.19 -25.35
N PRO A 271 3.49 -19.61 -26.51
CA PRO A 271 2.43 -20.13 -27.36
C PRO A 271 2.79 -21.51 -27.87
N TYR A 272 1.79 -22.34 -28.14
CA TYR A 272 1.93 -23.49 -29.01
C TYR A 272 1.53 -23.12 -30.44
N SER A 273 2.45 -23.29 -31.39
CA SER A 273 2.17 -23.08 -32.83
C SER A 273 2.79 -24.17 -33.70
N ALA A 274 1.96 -25.11 -34.14
CA ALA A 274 2.38 -26.18 -35.04
C ALA A 274 2.96 -25.64 -36.37
N ASN A 275 2.41 -24.54 -36.88
CA ASN A 275 2.89 -23.90 -38.11
C ASN A 275 4.29 -23.29 -37.92
N ALA A 276 4.52 -22.60 -36.79
CA ALA A 276 5.84 -22.03 -36.49
C ALA A 276 6.88 -23.14 -36.29
N LEU A 277 6.54 -24.18 -35.52
CA LEU A 277 7.41 -25.34 -35.32
C LEU A 277 7.75 -26.06 -36.63
N GLY A 278 6.76 -26.27 -37.51
CA GLY A 278 6.97 -26.86 -38.83
C GLY A 278 7.89 -26.01 -39.72
N THR A 279 7.72 -24.69 -39.69
CA THR A 279 8.57 -23.76 -40.46
C THR A 279 9.99 -23.74 -39.92
N LEU A 280 10.17 -23.67 -38.60
CA LEU A 280 11.49 -23.75 -37.95
C LEU A 280 12.21 -25.03 -38.32
N LYS A 281 11.49 -26.17 -38.33
CA LYS A 281 12.06 -27.44 -38.76
C LYS A 281 12.51 -27.40 -40.22
N ALA A 282 11.70 -26.83 -41.12
CA ALA A 282 12.06 -26.72 -42.53
C ALA A 282 13.30 -25.82 -42.75
N LEU A 283 13.42 -24.72 -42.01
CA LEU A 283 14.60 -23.83 -42.05
C LEU A 283 15.86 -24.54 -41.51
N HIS A 284 15.71 -25.31 -40.45
CA HIS A 284 16.78 -26.15 -39.88
C HIS A 284 17.22 -27.24 -40.87
N ASP A 285 16.29 -27.99 -41.46
CA ASP A 285 16.56 -29.01 -42.47
C ASP A 285 17.25 -28.41 -43.72
N ALA A 286 16.89 -27.17 -44.08
CA ALA A 286 17.52 -26.39 -45.15
C ALA A 286 18.89 -25.77 -44.77
N LYS A 287 19.40 -26.05 -43.55
CA LYS A 287 20.65 -25.50 -42.99
C LYS A 287 20.68 -23.97 -42.89
N GLN A 288 19.51 -23.34 -42.78
CA GLN A 288 19.37 -21.91 -42.55
C GLN A 288 19.36 -21.56 -41.05
N LEU A 289 19.17 -22.56 -40.18
CA LEU A 289 19.35 -22.46 -38.73
C LEU A 289 20.32 -23.56 -38.28
N SER A 290 21.23 -23.22 -37.37
CA SER A 290 22.01 -24.21 -36.63
C SER A 290 21.12 -25.01 -35.68
N ASP A 291 21.63 -26.15 -35.19
CA ASP A 291 20.93 -26.95 -34.16
C ASP A 291 20.58 -26.09 -32.93
N ALA A 292 21.52 -25.24 -32.49
CA ALA A 292 21.32 -24.38 -31.32
C ALA A 292 20.21 -23.33 -31.55
N GLU A 293 20.22 -22.67 -32.72
CA GLU A 293 19.20 -21.67 -33.07
C GLU A 293 17.82 -22.30 -33.22
N TYR A 294 17.74 -23.49 -33.83
CA TYR A 294 16.49 -24.24 -33.94
C TYR A 294 15.92 -24.60 -32.56
N GLN A 295 16.74 -25.16 -31.66
CA GLN A 295 16.28 -25.53 -30.32
C GLN A 295 15.81 -24.31 -29.51
N GLN A 296 16.57 -23.20 -29.55
CA GLN A 296 16.18 -21.95 -28.88
C GLN A 296 14.87 -21.39 -29.44
N ALA A 297 14.70 -21.38 -30.77
CA ALA A 297 13.49 -20.86 -31.40
C ALA A 297 12.27 -21.77 -31.19
N ALA A 298 12.46 -23.10 -31.22
CA ALA A 298 11.37 -24.06 -31.05
C ALA A 298 10.74 -23.97 -29.65
N VAL A 299 11.53 -23.69 -28.61
CA VAL A 299 11.02 -23.48 -27.25
C VAL A 299 10.02 -22.32 -27.19
N LEU A 300 10.24 -21.24 -27.95
CA LEU A 300 9.38 -20.06 -27.99
C LEU A 300 7.98 -20.34 -28.60
N PHE A 301 7.79 -21.49 -29.24
CA PHE A 301 6.51 -21.93 -29.84
C PHE A 301 6.05 -23.30 -29.34
N SER A 302 6.60 -23.76 -28.22
CA SER A 302 6.40 -25.10 -27.67
C SER A 302 5.12 -25.29 -26.86
N GLY A 303 4.48 -24.20 -26.42
CA GLY A 303 3.39 -24.24 -25.45
C GLY A 303 3.84 -24.40 -24.00
N THR A 304 5.15 -24.55 -23.72
CA THR A 304 5.62 -24.85 -22.36
C THR A 304 5.73 -23.59 -21.50
N LYS A 305 5.74 -23.79 -20.19
CA LYS A 305 6.15 -22.78 -19.22
C LYS A 305 7.66 -22.88 -18.98
N GLN A 306 8.34 -21.75 -18.93
CA GLN A 306 9.75 -21.68 -18.58
C GLN A 306 9.98 -20.53 -17.61
N GLN A 307 10.73 -20.79 -16.54
CA GLN A 307 11.24 -19.74 -15.67
C GLN A 307 12.26 -18.91 -16.46
N MET A 308 11.96 -17.63 -16.67
CA MET A 308 12.81 -16.70 -17.42
C MET A 308 13.50 -15.69 -16.50
N ILE A 309 12.99 -15.54 -15.27
CA ILE A 309 13.61 -14.74 -14.22
C ILE A 309 13.88 -15.69 -13.05
N ASP A 310 15.16 -15.98 -12.85
CA ASP A 310 15.64 -16.69 -11.68
C ASP A 310 15.33 -15.90 -10.41
N ASP A 311 15.31 -16.59 -9.28
CA ASP A 311 15.06 -16.01 -7.97
C ASP A 311 16.21 -15.07 -7.59
N ASN A 312 16.17 -13.85 -8.13
CA ASN A 312 17.21 -12.84 -8.05
C ASN A 312 16.98 -11.98 -6.81
N GLU A 313 18.05 -11.67 -6.08
CA GLU A 313 17.95 -10.72 -4.97
C GLU A 313 17.68 -9.32 -5.52
N VAL A 314 16.69 -8.66 -4.93
CA VAL A 314 16.32 -7.28 -5.26
C VAL A 314 16.22 -6.44 -4.01
N LYS A 315 16.64 -5.19 -4.14
CA LYS A 315 16.51 -4.17 -3.11
C LYS A 315 15.61 -3.06 -3.60
N ALA A 316 14.84 -2.46 -2.69
CA ALA A 316 14.04 -1.29 -3.00
C ALA A 316 13.98 -0.37 -1.78
N SER A 317 13.87 0.92 -2.01
CA SER A 317 13.58 1.89 -0.96
C SER A 317 12.10 2.26 -1.04
N MET A 318 11.29 1.76 -0.12
CA MET A 318 9.86 2.09 -0.06
C MET A 318 9.66 3.31 0.83
N PRO A 319 9.29 4.47 0.28
CA PRO A 319 9.01 5.64 1.10
C PRO A 319 7.72 5.44 1.89
N LEU A 320 7.60 6.06 3.05
CA LEU A 320 6.35 6.11 3.83
C LEU A 320 5.99 7.58 4.05
N PRO A 321 4.76 8.01 3.72
CA PRO A 321 4.44 9.43 3.73
C PRO A 321 4.34 9.95 5.16
N MET A 322 4.92 11.11 5.41
CA MET A 322 4.68 11.82 6.68
C MET A 322 3.23 12.30 6.75
N ASN A 323 2.71 12.46 7.97
CA ASN A 323 1.40 13.05 8.23
C ASN A 323 1.53 14.16 9.26
N ILE A 324 0.95 15.32 8.97
CA ILE A 324 0.87 16.46 9.88
C ILE A 324 -0.59 16.88 9.95
N GLY A 325 -1.11 17.13 11.14
CA GLY A 325 -2.50 17.55 11.29
C GLY A 325 -2.73 18.42 12.50
N ALA A 326 -3.87 19.11 12.45
CA ALA A 326 -4.38 19.93 13.52
C ALA A 326 -5.85 19.56 13.76
N GLY A 327 -6.26 19.57 15.02
CA GLY A 327 -7.61 19.26 15.43
C GLY A 327 -8.15 20.27 16.44
N VAL A 328 -9.47 20.36 16.49
CA VAL A 328 -10.23 21.17 17.44
C VAL A 328 -11.31 20.29 18.05
N ALA A 329 -11.40 20.28 19.37
CA ALA A 329 -12.47 19.64 20.11
C ALA A 329 -13.22 20.70 20.94
N PHE A 330 -14.53 20.79 20.72
CA PHE A 330 -15.40 21.76 21.36
C PHE A 330 -16.56 21.06 22.07
N ARG A 331 -16.73 21.33 23.36
CA ARG A 331 -17.80 20.80 24.22
C ARG A 331 -18.71 21.93 24.69
N PRO A 332 -19.70 22.37 23.87
CA PRO A 332 -20.60 23.46 24.25
C PRO A 332 -21.49 23.12 25.47
N MET A 333 -21.71 21.83 25.71
CA MET A 333 -22.47 21.30 26.84
C MET A 333 -21.98 19.88 27.16
N GLU A 334 -22.34 19.36 28.33
CA GLU A 334 -21.80 18.11 28.89
C GLU A 334 -21.92 16.90 27.94
N ASN A 335 -23.04 16.78 27.24
CA ASN A 335 -23.36 15.62 26.39
C ASN A 335 -23.15 15.86 24.89
N LEU A 336 -22.54 16.98 24.50
CA LEU A 336 -22.27 17.29 23.10
C LEU A 336 -20.78 17.59 22.91
N LEU A 337 -20.12 16.77 22.10
CA LEU A 337 -18.76 16.97 21.64
C LEU A 337 -18.75 17.15 20.13
N LEU A 338 -18.23 18.27 19.68
CA LEU A 338 -17.93 18.54 18.27
C LEU A 338 -16.41 18.42 18.09
N SER A 339 -15.99 17.64 17.10
CA SER A 339 -14.58 17.44 16.79
C SER A 339 -14.35 17.66 15.30
N PHE A 340 -13.28 18.38 14.96
CA PHE A 340 -12.86 18.64 13.60
C PHE A 340 -11.34 18.44 13.50
N ASP A 341 -10.88 17.78 12.44
CA ASP A 341 -9.47 17.59 12.15
C ASP A 341 -9.20 17.95 10.68
N VAL A 342 -8.05 18.56 10.44
CA VAL A 342 -7.44 18.66 9.11
C VAL A 342 -6.10 17.96 9.15
N SER A 343 -5.80 17.19 8.11
CA SER A 343 -4.52 16.51 7.99
C SER A 343 -3.95 16.60 6.58
N PHE A 344 -2.64 16.78 6.53
CA PHE A 344 -1.83 16.75 5.32
C PHE A 344 -0.97 15.49 5.36
N THR A 345 -1.06 14.67 4.31
CA THR A 345 -0.22 13.50 4.11
C THR A 345 0.62 13.70 2.87
N GLN A 346 1.94 13.50 2.98
CA GLN A 346 2.89 13.75 1.90
C GLN A 346 2.87 12.64 0.84
N TRP A 347 1.75 12.47 0.12
CA TRP A 347 1.60 11.42 -0.90
C TRP A 347 2.52 11.60 -2.12
N SER A 348 3.14 12.76 -2.29
CA SER A 348 4.09 13.01 -3.39
C SER A 348 5.31 12.08 -3.37
N VAL A 349 5.64 11.45 -2.23
CA VAL A 349 6.74 10.48 -2.13
C VAL A 349 6.39 9.11 -2.73
N TRP A 350 5.10 8.79 -2.91
CA TRP A 350 4.60 7.48 -3.37
C TRP A 350 4.47 7.34 -4.90
N ASN A 351 5.14 8.20 -5.67
CA ASN A 351 4.99 8.21 -7.14
C ASN A 351 5.69 7.02 -7.83
N VAL A 352 6.92 6.70 -7.44
CA VAL A 352 7.70 5.60 -8.03
C VAL A 352 8.53 4.92 -6.93
N ILE A 353 8.35 3.61 -6.77
CA ILE A 353 9.25 2.77 -5.98
C ILE A 353 10.26 2.16 -6.95
N LYS A 354 11.50 2.63 -6.91
CA LYS A 354 12.57 2.11 -7.77
C LYS A 354 13.12 0.82 -7.16
N ILE A 355 13.19 -0.21 -8.00
CA ILE A 355 13.93 -1.43 -7.70
C ILE A 355 15.39 -1.14 -8.06
N GLU A 356 16.28 -1.33 -7.09
CA GLU A 356 17.71 -1.08 -7.21
C GLU A 356 18.47 -2.41 -7.05
N ASN A 357 19.60 -2.52 -7.75
CA ASN A 357 20.52 -3.66 -7.65
C ASN A 357 19.84 -5.03 -7.87
N LEU A 358 19.38 -5.27 -9.10
CA LEU A 358 19.07 -6.63 -9.56
C LEU A 358 20.36 -7.43 -9.62
N THR A 359 20.53 -8.36 -8.69
CA THR A 359 21.66 -9.28 -8.65
C THR A 359 21.14 -10.70 -8.63
N MET A 360 21.77 -11.59 -9.38
CA MET A 360 21.53 -13.02 -9.22
C MET A 360 21.83 -13.45 -7.80
N LYS A 361 21.24 -14.56 -7.37
CA LYS A 361 21.43 -15.12 -6.02
C LYS A 361 22.89 -15.42 -5.66
N ASP A 362 23.75 -15.63 -6.65
CA ASP A 362 25.19 -15.83 -6.48
C ASP A 362 25.98 -14.51 -6.37
N GLY A 363 25.30 -13.36 -6.41
CA GLY A 363 25.88 -12.02 -6.31
C GLY A 363 26.34 -11.42 -7.63
N THR A 364 26.16 -12.10 -8.77
CA THR A 364 26.46 -11.51 -10.08
C THR A 364 25.44 -10.43 -10.46
N PRO A 365 25.87 -9.27 -10.98
CA PRO A 365 24.94 -8.27 -11.54
C PRO A 365 24.19 -8.85 -12.74
N VAL A 366 22.88 -8.57 -12.82
CA VAL A 366 22.00 -8.95 -13.95
C VAL A 366 22.11 -7.93 -15.09
#